data_AF-A0A946KS49-F1
#
_entry.id   AF-A0A946KS49-F1
#
_cell.length_a   1.000
_cell.length_b   1.000
_cell.length_c   1.000
_cell.angle_alpha   90.00
_cell.angle_beta   90.00
_cell.angle_gamma   90.00
#
_symmetry.space_group_name_H-M   'P 1'
#
loop_
_entity.id
_entity.type
_entity.pdbx_description
1 polymer ?
#
loop_
_entity_poly.entity_id
_entity_poly.type
_entity_poly.pdbx_seq_one_letter_code
_entity_poly.pdbx_strand_id
1 'polypeptide(L)'
;HGVVEQSRRHAFLASLLRIPHLVVCINKMDLVDYDEKAFETVKEEFRNFAMKLDVTDLTFIPMSALHGDNVVDRSENMPWYQGSPLLHHLEQVHISSDRNHIDARFPVQYVIRPQTNEHHDYRGYAGTVAGGVFKPGDEVVVLPSGFTSTVASIDTFDGPVDEAFGPMSVTLRLTDNIDISRGDMICRPNNQPHAGQDLQAMVCWMSDTKPLTPRMKLAIKHTTRTARVMVTDLQYQLDVNTLHRQMSPESLGLNEIGRVTLRSTQPLFFDEYRRNRNTGSFVLIDEASNATVAAGMIVGGGA
;
A
#
# COMPACT_ATOMS: atom_id res chain seq x y z
N HIS A 1 -21.99 -2.04 -24.33
CA HIS A 1 -22.29 -2.47 -22.95
C HIS A 1 -21.62 -1.47 -22.02
N GLY A 2 -22.40 -0.79 -21.17
CA GLY A 2 -21.92 0.27 -20.28
C GLY A 2 -21.15 -0.27 -19.07
N VAL A 3 -21.41 0.25 -17.87
CA VAL A 3 -20.70 -0.19 -16.67
C VAL A 3 -21.20 -1.57 -16.23
N VAL A 4 -20.34 -2.58 -16.38
CA VAL A 4 -20.61 -3.97 -15.94
C VAL A 4 -20.10 -4.24 -14.53
N GLU A 5 -20.62 -5.28 -13.88
CA GLU A 5 -20.19 -5.71 -12.52
C GLU A 5 -18.67 -5.87 -12.42
N GLN A 6 -18.03 -6.42 -13.46
CA GLN A 6 -16.58 -6.54 -13.51
C GLN A 6 -15.88 -5.17 -13.42
N SER A 7 -16.39 -4.12 -14.08
CA SER A 7 -15.80 -2.78 -14.02
C SER A 7 -15.90 -2.19 -12.61
N ARG A 8 -17.06 -2.38 -11.96
CA ARG A 8 -17.29 -1.96 -10.56
C ARG A 8 -16.36 -2.69 -9.60
N ARG A 9 -16.20 -4.01 -9.78
CA ARG A 9 -15.29 -4.84 -8.98
C ARG A 9 -13.83 -4.38 -9.11
N HIS A 10 -13.33 -4.14 -10.32
CA HIS A 10 -11.93 -3.70 -10.51
C HIS A 10 -11.69 -2.31 -9.91
N ALA A 11 -12.62 -1.38 -10.10
CA ALA A 11 -12.54 -0.05 -9.50
C ALA A 11 -12.58 -0.09 -7.98
N PHE A 12 -13.43 -0.97 -7.40
CA PHE A 12 -13.46 -1.19 -5.97
C PHE A 12 -12.13 -1.74 -5.44
N LEU A 13 -11.58 -2.78 -6.09
CA LEU A 13 -10.28 -3.36 -5.71
C LEU A 13 -9.15 -2.33 -5.85
N ALA A 14 -9.16 -1.52 -6.91
CA ALA A 14 -8.21 -0.43 -7.11
C ALA A 14 -8.29 0.61 -5.97
N SER A 15 -9.50 0.99 -5.56
CA SER A 15 -9.70 1.90 -4.42
C SER A 15 -9.26 1.28 -3.09
N LEU A 16 -9.55 0.00 -2.87
CA LEU A 16 -9.10 -0.74 -1.68
C LEU A 16 -7.57 -0.77 -1.59
N LEU A 17 -6.90 -1.03 -2.71
CA LEU A 17 -5.44 -0.98 -2.84
C LEU A 17 -4.86 0.45 -2.89
N ARG A 18 -5.72 1.47 -2.74
CA ARG A 18 -5.37 2.90 -2.77
C ARG A 18 -4.59 3.28 -4.01
N ILE A 19 -5.06 2.85 -5.17
CA ILE A 19 -4.58 3.37 -6.46
C ILE A 19 -5.13 4.80 -6.59
N PRO A 20 -4.27 5.84 -6.58
CA PRO A 20 -4.71 7.23 -6.48
C PRO A 20 -5.31 7.75 -7.79
N HIS A 21 -4.77 7.30 -8.93
CA HIS A 21 -5.18 7.71 -10.27
C HIS A 21 -5.87 6.54 -10.99
N LEU A 22 -7.14 6.74 -11.35
CA LEU A 22 -7.94 5.76 -12.11
C LEU A 22 -8.33 6.35 -13.47
N VAL A 23 -7.93 5.66 -14.54
CA VAL A 23 -8.28 6.03 -15.91
C VAL A 23 -9.32 5.05 -16.44
N VAL A 24 -10.51 5.55 -16.75
CA VAL A 24 -11.61 4.78 -17.29
C VAL A 24 -11.64 4.95 -18.80
N CYS A 25 -11.14 3.93 -19.49
CA CYS A 25 -11.14 3.84 -20.94
C CYS A 25 -12.50 3.35 -21.45
N ILE A 26 -13.33 4.25 -21.97
CA ILE A 26 -14.61 3.90 -22.60
C ILE A 26 -14.32 3.48 -24.04
N ASN A 27 -14.05 2.19 -24.19
CA ASN A 27 -13.59 1.59 -25.45
C ASN A 27 -14.77 1.23 -26.39
N LYS A 28 -14.45 1.00 -27.67
CA LYS A 28 -15.37 0.62 -28.75
C LYS A 28 -16.37 1.71 -29.14
N MET A 29 -15.93 2.97 -29.10
CA MET A 29 -16.75 4.12 -29.54
C MET A 29 -17.15 4.02 -31.02
N ASP A 30 -16.38 3.31 -31.84
CA ASP A 30 -16.69 3.00 -33.24
C ASP A 30 -18.01 2.24 -33.43
N LEU A 31 -18.40 1.38 -32.48
CA LEU A 31 -19.64 0.60 -32.56
C LEU A 31 -20.91 1.41 -32.25
N VAL A 32 -20.73 2.62 -31.73
CA VAL A 32 -21.80 3.57 -31.41
C VAL A 32 -21.63 4.86 -32.20
N ASP A 33 -20.96 4.79 -33.36
CA ASP A 33 -20.71 5.92 -34.26
C ASP A 33 -20.14 7.16 -33.55
N TYR A 34 -19.29 6.93 -32.54
CA TYR A 34 -18.62 7.96 -31.74
C TYR A 34 -19.59 8.92 -31.02
N ASP A 35 -20.78 8.44 -30.65
CA ASP A 35 -21.82 9.23 -29.98
C ASP A 35 -21.40 9.78 -28.60
N GLU A 36 -21.44 11.11 -28.45
CA GLU A 36 -21.14 11.83 -27.22
C GLU A 36 -22.12 11.46 -26.09
N LYS A 37 -23.41 11.23 -26.41
CA LYS A 37 -24.41 10.90 -25.38
C LYS A 37 -24.17 9.53 -24.78
N ALA A 38 -23.80 8.54 -25.60
CA ALA A 38 -23.40 7.23 -25.12
C ALA A 38 -22.20 7.31 -24.16
N PHE A 39 -21.19 8.12 -24.50
CA PHE A 39 -20.04 8.37 -23.63
C PHE A 39 -20.44 9.03 -22.30
N GLU A 40 -21.19 10.13 -22.34
CA GLU A 40 -21.60 10.85 -21.12
C GLU A 40 -22.49 9.98 -20.22
N THR A 41 -23.35 9.14 -20.79
CA THR A 41 -24.18 8.20 -20.02
C THR A 41 -23.32 7.22 -19.22
N VAL A 42 -22.33 6.58 -19.87
CA VAL A 42 -21.43 5.62 -19.20
C VAL A 42 -20.55 6.32 -18.16
N LYS A 43 -20.09 7.53 -18.48
CA LYS A 43 -19.29 8.38 -17.59
C LYS A 43 -20.07 8.77 -16.34
N GLU A 44 -21.31 9.21 -16.46
CA GLU A 44 -22.17 9.53 -15.31
C GLU A 44 -22.48 8.30 -14.46
N GLU A 45 -22.82 7.16 -15.09
CA GLU A 45 -23.06 5.91 -14.38
C GLU A 45 -21.84 5.50 -13.54
N PHE A 46 -20.65 5.54 -14.13
CA PHE A 46 -19.42 5.17 -13.43
C PHE A 46 -19.04 6.20 -12.37
N ARG A 47 -19.21 7.50 -12.64
CA ARG A 47 -18.94 8.57 -11.67
C ARG A 47 -19.81 8.41 -10.41
N ASN A 48 -21.10 8.12 -10.57
CA ASN A 48 -22.01 7.87 -9.45
C ASN A 48 -21.59 6.65 -8.61
N PHE A 49 -21.03 5.63 -9.24
CA PHE A 49 -20.43 4.50 -8.54
C PHE A 49 -19.12 4.90 -7.83
N ALA A 50 -18.24 5.62 -8.51
CA ALA A 50 -16.94 6.04 -7.99
C ALA A 50 -17.05 7.01 -6.81
N MET A 51 -18.13 7.79 -6.68
CA MET A 51 -18.41 8.62 -5.49
C MET A 51 -18.49 7.82 -4.18
N LYS A 52 -18.75 6.51 -4.25
CA LYS A 52 -18.75 5.60 -3.09
C LYS A 52 -17.36 5.07 -2.76
N LEU A 53 -16.39 5.29 -3.65
CA LEU A 53 -15.01 4.86 -3.52
C LEU A 53 -14.14 6.02 -3.07
N ASP A 54 -13.01 5.70 -2.46
CA ASP A 54 -12.01 6.68 -2.08
C ASP A 54 -10.93 6.70 -3.17
N VAL A 55 -11.24 7.38 -4.28
CA VAL A 55 -10.37 7.58 -5.46
C VAL A 55 -10.15 9.07 -5.62
N THR A 56 -8.89 9.49 -5.67
CA THR A 56 -8.51 10.91 -5.67
C THR A 56 -8.61 11.54 -7.06
N ASP A 57 -8.18 10.81 -8.09
CA ASP A 57 -8.18 11.28 -9.46
C ASP A 57 -8.85 10.25 -10.38
N LEU A 58 -9.87 10.71 -11.11
CA LEU A 58 -10.68 9.90 -11.99
C LEU A 58 -10.81 10.57 -13.35
N THR A 59 -10.17 9.98 -14.35
CA THR A 59 -10.16 10.47 -15.73
C THR A 59 -10.93 9.52 -16.64
N PHE A 60 -11.70 10.07 -17.58
CA PHE A 60 -12.46 9.32 -18.58
C PHE A 60 -11.93 9.63 -19.98
N ILE A 61 -11.65 8.59 -20.75
CA ILE A 61 -11.12 8.71 -22.11
C ILE A 61 -12.00 7.86 -23.05
N PRO A 62 -12.74 8.48 -24.00
CA PRO A 62 -13.44 7.75 -25.04
C PRO A 62 -12.43 7.29 -26.08
N MET A 63 -12.46 6.01 -26.46
CA MET A 63 -11.47 5.46 -27.37
C MET A 63 -12.01 4.34 -28.25
N SER A 64 -11.31 4.08 -29.36
CA SER A 64 -11.41 2.82 -30.10
C SER A 64 -10.03 2.20 -30.19
N ALA A 65 -9.80 1.14 -29.42
CA ALA A 65 -8.52 0.42 -29.47
C ALA A 65 -8.27 -0.25 -30.82
N LEU A 66 -9.34 -0.59 -31.57
CA LEU A 66 -9.23 -1.23 -32.88
C LEU A 66 -8.75 -0.25 -33.96
N HIS A 67 -9.27 0.98 -33.93
CA HIS A 67 -8.98 2.01 -34.92
C HIS A 67 -7.90 3.01 -34.48
N GLY A 68 -7.47 2.95 -33.21
CA GLY A 68 -6.41 3.79 -32.65
C GLY A 68 -6.90 5.12 -32.07
N ASP A 69 -8.20 5.42 -32.15
CA ASP A 69 -8.79 6.67 -31.69
C ASP A 69 -8.53 6.93 -30.19
N ASN A 70 -7.89 8.07 -29.89
CA ASN A 70 -7.53 8.51 -28.53
C ASN A 70 -6.62 7.52 -27.76
N VAL A 71 -5.96 6.58 -28.44
CA VAL A 71 -4.96 5.69 -27.83
C VAL A 71 -3.62 6.43 -27.69
N VAL A 72 -3.06 6.86 -28.81
CA VAL A 72 -1.79 7.59 -28.90
C VAL A 72 -2.07 9.03 -29.30
N ASP A 73 -2.71 9.18 -30.45
CA ASP A 73 -3.08 10.46 -31.03
C ASP A 73 -4.54 10.81 -30.74
N ARG A 74 -4.87 12.09 -30.81
CA ARG A 74 -6.24 12.57 -30.67
C ARG A 74 -7.06 12.16 -31.89
N SER A 75 -8.25 11.62 -31.63
CA SER A 75 -9.19 11.22 -32.67
C SER A 75 -9.84 12.43 -33.36
N GLU A 76 -9.93 12.38 -34.69
CA GLU A 76 -10.73 13.32 -35.49
C GLU A 76 -12.23 12.95 -35.48
N ASN A 77 -12.58 11.71 -35.16
CA ASN A 77 -13.95 11.20 -35.11
C ASN A 77 -14.73 11.70 -33.89
N MET A 78 -14.03 12.17 -32.86
CA MET A 78 -14.61 12.69 -31.60
C MET A 78 -14.18 14.13 -31.35
N PRO A 79 -14.54 15.11 -32.22
CA PRO A 79 -14.12 16.50 -32.06
C PRO A 79 -14.72 17.15 -30.81
N TRP A 80 -15.80 16.58 -30.26
CA TRP A 80 -16.42 16.98 -28.99
C TRP A 80 -15.52 16.68 -27.78
N TYR A 81 -14.69 15.64 -27.82
CA TYR A 81 -13.78 15.31 -26.74
C TYR A 81 -12.55 16.23 -26.75
N GLN A 82 -12.41 17.06 -25.72
CA GLN A 82 -11.29 18.01 -25.56
C GLN A 82 -10.17 17.50 -24.64
N GLY A 83 -10.30 16.28 -24.11
CA GLY A 83 -9.28 15.71 -23.23
C GLY A 83 -8.08 15.13 -23.99
N SER A 84 -7.05 14.75 -23.23
CA SER A 84 -5.85 14.13 -23.76
C SER A 84 -6.07 12.67 -24.16
N PRO A 85 -5.37 12.16 -25.19
CA PRO A 85 -5.30 10.73 -25.48
C PRO A 85 -4.70 9.94 -24.30
N LEU A 86 -4.92 8.63 -24.29
CA LEU A 86 -4.48 7.74 -23.21
C LEU A 86 -2.97 7.80 -22.97
N LEU A 87 -2.15 7.68 -24.01
CA LEU A 87 -0.69 7.69 -23.86
C LEU A 87 -0.21 9.01 -23.25
N HIS A 88 -0.69 10.14 -23.78
CA HIS A 88 -0.31 11.46 -23.28
C HIS A 88 -0.69 11.66 -21.82
N HIS A 89 -1.88 11.17 -21.41
CA HIS A 89 -2.28 11.20 -20.02
C HIS A 89 -1.31 10.37 -19.15
N LEU A 90 -0.99 9.13 -19.54
CA LEU A 90 -0.07 8.27 -18.78
C LEU A 90 1.34 8.85 -18.63
N GLU A 91 1.82 9.60 -19.62
CA GLU A 91 3.12 10.29 -19.58
C GLU A 91 3.14 11.51 -18.65
N GLN A 92 1.98 12.13 -18.40
CA GLN A 92 1.86 13.38 -17.66
C GLN A 92 1.30 13.24 -16.24
N VAL A 93 0.70 12.09 -15.91
CA VAL A 93 0.16 11.85 -14.56
C VAL A 93 1.25 12.09 -13.51
N HIS A 94 0.98 13.04 -12.61
CA HIS A 94 1.92 13.46 -11.61
C HIS A 94 1.89 12.54 -10.38
N ILE A 95 2.85 11.62 -10.29
CA ILE A 95 2.90 10.59 -9.23
C ILE A 95 3.72 11.01 -7.98
N SER A 96 4.44 12.13 -8.00
CA SER A 96 5.31 12.51 -6.87
C SER A 96 4.54 12.96 -5.63
N SER A 97 3.34 13.52 -5.80
CA SER A 97 2.47 13.92 -4.69
C SER A 97 1.92 12.74 -3.89
N ASP A 98 1.95 11.52 -4.44
CA ASP A 98 1.44 10.32 -3.77
C ASP A 98 2.39 9.77 -2.71
N ARG A 99 3.62 10.27 -2.67
CA ARG A 99 4.65 9.80 -1.73
C ARG A 99 4.45 10.41 -0.37
N ASN A 100 4.44 9.56 0.65
CA ASN A 100 4.44 10.03 2.04
C ASN A 100 5.84 10.57 2.38
N HIS A 101 5.98 11.89 2.34
CA HIS A 101 7.19 12.63 2.75
C HIS A 101 7.10 13.17 4.20
N ILE A 102 6.03 12.85 4.93
CA ILE A 102 5.75 13.39 6.27
C ILE A 102 6.12 12.37 7.35
N ASP A 103 5.67 11.13 7.21
CA ASP A 103 5.78 10.09 8.23
C ASP A 103 7.07 9.31 8.08
N ALA A 104 8.12 9.73 8.79
CA ALA A 104 9.41 9.07 8.77
C ALA A 104 9.31 7.65 9.34
N ARG A 105 9.47 6.64 8.47
CA ARG A 105 9.46 5.23 8.82
C ARG A 105 10.65 4.55 8.16
N PHE A 106 11.58 4.07 8.96
CA PHE A 106 12.73 3.32 8.47
C PHE A 106 12.76 1.94 9.14
N PRO A 107 12.11 0.93 8.54
CA PRO A 107 12.17 -0.44 9.02
C PRO A 107 13.57 -1.00 8.76
N VAL A 108 14.27 -1.39 9.82
CA VAL A 108 15.63 -1.92 9.73
C VAL A 108 15.57 -3.32 9.13
N GLN A 109 16.22 -3.49 7.98
CA GLN A 109 16.25 -4.74 7.21
C GLN A 109 17.51 -5.54 7.52
N TYR A 110 18.63 -4.87 7.74
CA TYR A 110 19.92 -5.49 7.97
C TYR A 110 20.82 -4.60 8.83
N VAL A 111 21.64 -5.22 9.68
CA VAL A 111 22.61 -4.51 10.53
C VAL A 111 24.00 -4.84 10.02
N ILE A 112 24.69 -3.82 9.48
CA ILE A 112 26.01 -3.94 8.89
C ILE A 112 27.05 -3.75 10.00
N ARG A 113 27.82 -4.82 10.25
CA ARG A 113 28.98 -4.83 11.15
C ARG A 113 30.12 -5.60 10.46
N PRO A 114 31.04 -4.91 9.76
CA PRO A 114 32.09 -5.56 8.98
C PRO A 114 33.05 -6.40 9.83
N GLN A 115 33.20 -6.08 11.13
CA GLN A 115 34.12 -6.75 12.05
C GLN A 115 35.56 -6.85 11.50
N THR A 116 35.99 -5.88 10.68
CA THR A 116 37.36 -5.77 10.20
C THR A 116 38.17 -4.88 11.14
N ASN A 117 39.50 -5.06 11.16
CA ASN A 117 40.38 -4.20 11.97
C ASN A 117 40.26 -2.71 11.61
N GLU A 118 39.94 -2.41 10.34
CA GLU A 118 39.74 -1.03 9.84
C GLU A 118 38.37 -0.44 10.24
N HIS A 119 37.38 -1.28 10.55
CA HIS A 119 36.01 -0.89 10.82
C HIS A 119 35.44 -1.59 12.07
N HIS A 120 36.24 -1.65 13.13
CA HIS A 120 35.88 -2.34 14.36
C HIS A 120 34.58 -1.81 14.98
N ASP A 121 34.39 -0.49 14.94
CA ASP A 121 33.24 0.19 15.56
C ASP A 121 32.16 0.61 14.56
N TYR A 122 32.27 0.20 13.29
CA TYR A 122 31.26 0.55 12.29
C TYR A 122 29.95 -0.20 12.57
N ARG A 123 28.88 0.56 12.76
CA ARG A 123 27.51 0.07 12.87
C ARG A 123 26.60 0.87 11.94
N GLY A 124 26.17 0.22 10.87
CA GLY A 124 25.20 0.77 9.92
C GLY A 124 23.89 0.00 9.95
N TYR A 125 22.77 0.70 9.88
CA TYR A 125 21.44 0.11 9.83
C TYR A 125 20.88 0.29 8.43
N ALA A 126 20.89 -0.80 7.66
CA ALA A 126 20.44 -0.80 6.27
C ALA A 126 18.95 -1.13 6.17
N GLY A 127 18.29 -0.45 5.25
CA GLY A 127 16.84 -0.54 5.04
C GLY A 127 16.40 0.22 3.81
N THR A 128 15.09 0.26 3.61
CA THR A 128 14.45 1.12 2.62
C THR A 128 13.58 2.11 3.37
N VAL A 129 13.69 3.40 3.03
CA VAL A 129 12.83 4.43 3.63
C VAL A 129 11.39 4.14 3.22
N ALA A 130 10.54 3.79 4.20
CA ALA A 130 9.14 3.43 3.98
C ALA A 130 8.21 4.66 3.93
N GLY A 131 8.67 5.80 4.43
CA GLY A 131 7.99 7.09 4.39
C GLY A 131 8.84 8.16 5.06
N GLY A 132 8.45 9.42 4.86
CA GLY A 132 9.12 10.60 5.40
C GLY A 132 10.47 10.90 4.74
N VAL A 133 11.18 11.82 5.38
CA VAL A 133 12.53 12.23 5.01
C VAL A 133 13.44 12.15 6.24
N PHE A 134 14.63 11.59 6.04
CA PHE A 134 15.72 11.55 7.00
C PHE A 134 16.90 12.37 6.45
N LYS A 135 17.59 13.08 7.33
CA LYS A 135 18.77 13.90 7.06
C LYS A 135 19.79 13.68 8.18
N PRO A 136 21.09 13.84 7.93
CA PRO A 136 22.07 13.94 9.00
C PRO A 136 21.69 15.06 10.00
N GLY A 137 21.89 14.82 11.29
CA GLY A 137 21.52 15.73 12.38
C GLY A 137 20.09 15.56 12.90
N ASP A 138 19.29 14.70 12.28
CA ASP A 138 17.92 14.45 12.69
C ASP A 138 17.81 13.64 13.98
N GLU A 139 17.01 14.12 14.93
CA GLU A 139 16.61 13.33 16.10
C GLU A 139 15.63 12.22 15.68
N VAL A 140 15.92 11.01 16.15
CA VAL A 140 15.17 9.79 15.87
C VAL A 140 14.93 8.99 17.14
N VAL A 141 13.90 8.15 17.12
CA VAL A 141 13.60 7.16 18.15
C VAL A 141 13.60 5.76 17.54
N VAL A 142 14.09 4.78 18.30
CA VAL A 142 14.18 3.37 17.88
C VAL A 142 13.12 2.53 18.59
N LEU A 143 12.20 1.96 17.82
CA LEU A 143 11.18 1.04 18.32
C LEU A 143 11.64 -0.42 18.18
N PRO A 144 11.39 -1.29 19.20
CA PRO A 144 10.53 -1.07 20.36
C PRO A 144 11.21 -0.40 21.56
N SER A 145 12.53 -0.20 21.55
CA SER A 145 13.30 0.21 22.75
C SER A 145 12.87 1.57 23.33
N GLY A 146 12.39 2.49 22.49
CA GLY A 146 12.07 3.86 22.87
C GLY A 146 13.30 4.77 23.05
N PHE A 147 14.52 4.26 22.85
CA PHE A 147 15.73 5.07 22.93
C PHE A 147 15.81 6.08 21.78
N THR A 148 16.25 7.29 22.11
CA THR A 148 16.49 8.35 21.14
C THR A 148 17.97 8.40 20.74
N SER A 149 18.23 8.87 19.53
CA SER A 149 19.57 9.16 19.01
C SER A 149 19.47 10.19 17.90
N THR A 150 20.61 10.54 17.30
CA THR A 150 20.70 11.43 16.15
C THR A 150 21.26 10.68 14.95
N VAL A 151 20.75 10.96 13.75
CA VAL A 151 21.32 10.44 12.50
C VAL A 151 22.68 11.09 12.27
N ALA A 152 23.76 10.32 12.37
CA ALA A 152 25.12 10.79 12.12
C ALA A 152 25.39 10.96 10.62
N SER A 153 24.95 10.00 9.81
CA SER A 153 25.05 10.06 8.35
C SER A 153 24.06 9.11 7.69
N ILE A 154 23.89 9.30 6.39
CA ILE A 154 23.07 8.45 5.54
C ILE A 154 23.94 8.05 4.35
N ASP A 155 24.20 6.76 4.22
CA ASP A 155 25.14 6.24 3.22
C ASP A 155 24.40 5.41 2.16
N THR A 156 24.76 5.60 0.89
CA THR A 156 24.35 4.79 -0.28
C THR A 156 25.56 4.08 -0.86
N PHE A 157 25.37 3.31 -1.95
CA PHE A 157 26.49 2.72 -2.68
C PHE A 157 27.48 3.78 -3.21
N ASP A 158 26.95 4.90 -3.70
CA ASP A 158 27.75 5.98 -4.29
C ASP A 158 28.38 6.92 -3.24
N GLY A 159 28.11 6.68 -1.96
CA GLY A 159 28.61 7.48 -0.84
C GLY A 159 27.50 8.13 0.00
N PRO A 160 27.87 9.06 0.90
CA PRO A 160 26.93 9.73 1.78
C PRO A 160 26.01 10.70 1.02
N VAL A 161 24.78 10.84 1.52
CA VAL A 161 23.76 11.76 0.99
C VAL A 161 23.22 12.69 2.08
N ASP A 162 22.81 13.90 1.69
CA ASP A 162 22.29 14.92 2.61
C ASP A 162 20.85 14.65 3.06
N GLU A 163 20.11 13.85 2.28
CA GLU A 163 18.77 13.41 2.65
C GLU A 163 18.42 12.06 2.02
N ALA A 164 17.54 11.31 2.68
CA ALA A 164 16.92 10.11 2.14
C ALA A 164 15.42 10.12 2.35
N PHE A 165 14.69 9.75 1.32
CA PHE A 165 13.23 9.70 1.28
C PHE A 165 12.78 8.40 0.61
N GLY A 166 11.52 8.01 0.81
CA GLY A 166 10.99 6.80 0.20
C GLY A 166 10.99 6.89 -1.34
N PRO A 167 11.43 5.86 -2.08
CA PRO A 167 11.81 4.51 -1.65
C PRO A 167 13.34 4.25 -1.68
N MET A 168 14.18 5.20 -1.27
CA MET A 168 15.63 5.02 -1.28
C MET A 168 16.08 3.88 -0.35
N SER A 169 16.98 3.03 -0.84
CA SER A 169 17.69 2.05 0.00
C SER A 169 18.99 2.67 0.49
N VAL A 170 19.11 2.78 1.81
CA VAL A 170 20.20 3.51 2.47
C VAL A 170 20.66 2.76 3.72
N THR A 171 21.84 3.12 4.20
CA THR A 171 22.37 2.74 5.50
C THR A 171 22.36 3.98 6.40
N LEU A 172 21.59 3.95 7.48
CA LEU A 172 21.65 4.98 8.51
C LEU A 172 22.76 4.65 9.51
N ARG A 173 23.57 5.64 9.86
CA ARG A 173 24.44 5.60 11.03
C ARG A 173 23.88 6.52 12.10
N LEU A 174 23.88 6.05 13.34
CA LEU A 174 23.42 6.83 14.49
C LEU A 174 24.63 7.30 15.31
N THR A 175 24.47 8.38 16.06
CA THR A 175 25.51 8.91 16.96
C THR A 175 25.75 8.01 18.17
N ASP A 176 24.69 7.31 18.61
CA ASP A 176 24.71 6.50 19.82
C ASP A 176 24.68 5.01 19.50
N ASN A 177 25.36 4.22 20.33
CA ASN A 177 25.40 2.77 20.23
C ASN A 177 24.14 2.15 20.82
N ILE A 178 23.03 2.24 20.09
CA ILE A 178 21.76 1.59 20.46
C ILE A 178 21.74 0.16 19.92
N ASP A 179 21.24 -0.77 20.73
CA ASP A 179 21.01 -2.12 20.24
C ASP A 179 19.77 -2.19 19.35
N ILE A 180 20.00 -2.29 18.04
CA ILE A 180 18.97 -2.37 17.00
C ILE A 180 19.19 -3.64 16.18
N SER A 181 18.10 -4.34 15.90
CA SER A 181 18.03 -5.57 15.13
C SER A 181 17.09 -5.46 13.92
N ARG A 182 17.10 -6.46 13.05
CA ARG A 182 16.11 -6.56 11.97
C ARG A 182 14.70 -6.65 12.55
N GLY A 183 13.78 -5.88 11.98
CA GLY A 183 12.38 -5.81 12.43
C GLY A 183 12.12 -4.68 13.43
N ASP A 184 13.16 -3.96 13.85
CA ASP A 184 13.03 -2.70 14.57
C ASP A 184 12.77 -1.55 13.58
N MET A 185 12.27 -0.43 14.10
CA MET A 185 11.94 0.73 13.28
C MET A 185 12.57 2.00 13.85
N ILE A 186 13.23 2.76 12.98
CA ILE A 186 13.70 4.10 13.27
C ILE A 186 12.64 5.09 12.74
N CYS A 187 12.18 6.00 13.59
CA CYS A 187 11.17 7.01 13.25
C CYS A 187 11.42 8.32 14.00
N ARG A 188 10.55 9.33 13.84
CA ARG A 188 10.67 10.59 14.59
C ARG A 188 10.02 10.49 15.97
N PRO A 189 10.60 11.11 17.01
CA PRO A 189 10.02 11.10 18.36
C PRO A 189 8.58 11.62 18.42
N ASN A 190 8.27 12.68 17.67
CA ASN A 190 6.95 13.35 17.65
C ASN A 190 6.03 12.85 16.52
N ASN A 191 6.45 11.83 15.77
CA ASN A 191 5.65 11.21 14.71
C ASN A 191 5.96 9.72 14.65
N GLN A 192 5.55 9.01 15.69
CA GLN A 192 5.72 7.56 15.81
C GLN A 192 4.54 6.82 15.18
N PRO A 193 4.75 5.62 14.60
CA PRO A 193 3.67 4.72 14.25
C PRO A 193 2.95 4.22 15.51
N HIS A 194 1.78 3.62 15.34
CA HIS A 194 1.14 2.88 16.42
C HIS A 194 1.95 1.62 16.74
N ALA A 195 2.27 1.41 18.01
CA ALA A 195 2.96 0.22 18.51
C ALA A 195 1.99 -0.64 19.32
N GLY A 196 1.56 -1.77 18.77
CA GLY A 196 0.53 -2.59 19.39
C GLY A 196 0.52 -4.04 18.92
N GLN A 197 -0.10 -4.91 19.71
CA GLN A 197 -0.32 -6.31 19.35
C GLN A 197 -1.68 -6.54 18.69
N ASP A 198 -2.65 -5.69 19.00
CA ASP A 198 -3.98 -5.76 18.44
C ASP A 198 -4.11 -4.79 17.27
N LEU A 199 -4.58 -5.29 16.13
CA LEU A 199 -4.78 -4.49 14.93
C LEU A 199 -6.03 -4.94 14.18
N GLN A 200 -6.66 -4.00 13.51
CA GLN A 200 -7.76 -4.27 12.59
C GLN A 200 -7.26 -4.08 11.17
N ALA A 201 -7.69 -4.96 10.27
CA ALA A 201 -7.28 -4.91 8.88
C ALA A 201 -8.38 -5.38 7.93
N MET A 202 -8.37 -4.82 6.72
CA MET A 202 -9.00 -5.44 5.57
C MET A 202 -8.05 -6.52 5.03
N VAL A 203 -8.51 -7.74 4.91
CA VAL A 203 -7.72 -8.87 4.40
C VAL A 203 -8.38 -9.41 3.13
N CYS A 204 -7.58 -9.59 2.08
CA CYS A 204 -7.93 -10.37 0.91
C CYS A 204 -7.38 -11.78 1.10
N TRP A 205 -8.25 -12.77 1.22
CA TRP A 205 -7.85 -14.16 1.36
C TRP A 205 -7.50 -14.76 0.00
N MET A 206 -6.38 -15.47 -0.07
CA MET A 206 -5.78 -15.95 -1.32
C MET A 206 -5.58 -17.46 -1.36
N SER A 207 -5.90 -18.17 -0.26
CA SER A 207 -5.77 -19.62 -0.20
C SER A 207 -7.08 -20.32 -0.55
N ASP A 208 -7.00 -21.28 -1.46
CA ASP A 208 -8.08 -22.19 -1.84
C ASP A 208 -8.10 -23.47 -0.98
N THR A 209 -6.99 -23.77 -0.30
CA THR A 209 -6.84 -25.00 0.51
C THR A 209 -7.64 -24.97 1.80
N LYS A 210 -7.69 -23.82 2.49
CA LYS A 210 -8.41 -23.62 3.75
C LYS A 210 -9.00 -22.22 3.78
N PRO A 211 -10.25 -22.05 4.23
CA PRO A 211 -10.80 -20.73 4.45
C PRO A 211 -10.21 -20.10 5.72
N LEU A 212 -10.18 -18.78 5.77
CA LEU A 212 -9.81 -18.03 6.98
C LEU A 212 -10.95 -18.15 8.00
N THR A 213 -10.66 -18.59 9.21
CA THR A 213 -11.63 -18.69 10.31
C THR A 213 -11.14 -17.99 11.57
N PRO A 214 -12.04 -17.56 12.47
CA PRO A 214 -11.64 -17.10 13.80
C PRO A 214 -10.80 -18.15 14.52
N ARG A 215 -9.88 -17.69 15.36
CA ARG A 215 -8.88 -18.48 16.11
C ARG A 215 -7.81 -19.17 15.25
N MET A 216 -7.83 -18.98 13.93
CA MET A 216 -6.75 -19.45 13.07
C MET A 216 -5.44 -18.75 13.42
N LYS A 217 -4.36 -19.54 13.53
CA LYS A 217 -3.00 -19.05 13.80
C LYS A 217 -2.21 -19.04 12.50
N LEU A 218 -1.55 -17.93 12.24
CA LEU A 218 -0.76 -17.67 11.03
C LEU A 218 0.53 -16.95 11.42
N ALA A 219 1.49 -16.88 10.50
CA ALA A 219 2.56 -15.91 10.61
C ALA A 219 2.12 -14.59 9.95
N ILE A 220 2.47 -13.46 10.53
CA ILE A 220 2.34 -12.14 9.94
C ILE A 220 3.73 -11.62 9.60
N LYS A 221 3.92 -11.20 8.35
CA LYS A 221 5.11 -10.45 7.94
C LYS A 221 4.69 -9.02 7.65
N HIS A 222 5.18 -8.10 8.47
CA HIS A 222 4.90 -6.68 8.40
C HIS A 222 6.24 -5.95 8.29
N THR A 223 6.44 -5.21 7.20
CA THR A 223 7.74 -4.62 6.84
C THR A 223 8.89 -5.65 6.90
N THR A 224 9.85 -5.47 7.81
CA THR A 224 11.00 -6.35 8.01
C THR A 224 10.82 -7.31 9.19
N ARG A 225 9.71 -7.18 9.93
CA ARG A 225 9.35 -7.93 11.13
C ARG A 225 8.43 -9.10 10.79
N THR A 226 8.69 -10.25 11.41
CA THR A 226 7.80 -11.42 11.35
C THR A 226 7.37 -11.78 12.76
N ALA A 227 6.09 -12.07 12.96
CA ALA A 227 5.53 -12.52 14.22
C ALA A 227 4.48 -13.62 13.96
N ARG A 228 4.04 -14.30 15.01
CA ARG A 228 2.81 -15.09 14.94
C ARG A 228 1.61 -14.20 15.21
N VAL A 229 0.50 -14.54 14.60
CA VAL A 229 -0.76 -13.82 14.75
C VAL A 229 -1.91 -14.81 14.86
N MET A 230 -2.93 -14.42 15.61
CA MET A 230 -4.19 -15.13 15.69
C MET A 230 -5.30 -14.22 15.19
N VAL A 231 -6.18 -14.76 14.35
CA VAL A 231 -7.42 -14.09 13.95
C VAL A 231 -8.35 -14.13 15.15
N THR A 232 -8.63 -13.00 15.78
CA THR A 232 -9.50 -12.97 16.95
C THR A 232 -10.97 -12.92 16.54
N ASP A 233 -11.27 -12.18 15.47
CA ASP A 233 -12.63 -11.99 14.99
C ASP A 233 -12.70 -11.68 13.49
N LEU A 234 -13.81 -12.07 12.84
CA LEU A 234 -14.18 -11.68 11.48
C LEU A 234 -15.40 -10.75 11.57
N GLN A 235 -15.18 -9.44 11.42
CA GLN A 235 -16.21 -8.44 11.65
C GLN A 235 -17.25 -8.42 10.53
N TYR A 236 -16.79 -8.40 9.28
CA TYR A 236 -17.64 -8.51 8.11
C TYR A 236 -16.88 -9.02 6.89
N GLN A 237 -17.57 -9.71 6.00
CA GLN A 237 -17.16 -9.94 4.62
C GLN A 237 -17.73 -8.83 3.75
N LEU A 238 -16.95 -8.38 2.78
CA LEU A 238 -17.40 -7.43 1.78
C LEU A 238 -17.66 -8.15 0.46
N ASP A 239 -18.89 -8.05 -0.03
CA ASP A 239 -19.22 -8.46 -1.39
C ASP A 239 -18.65 -7.44 -2.37
N VAL A 240 -17.71 -7.87 -3.21
CA VAL A 240 -17.01 -7.01 -4.17
C VAL A 240 -17.87 -6.56 -5.34
N ASN A 241 -19.00 -7.23 -5.60
CA ASN A 241 -19.92 -6.89 -6.69
C ASN A 241 -20.97 -5.87 -6.24
N THR A 242 -21.50 -6.05 -5.01
CA THR A 242 -22.59 -5.20 -4.48
C THR A 242 -22.13 -4.13 -3.50
N LEU A 243 -20.90 -4.25 -2.98
CA LEU A 243 -20.36 -3.47 -1.85
C LEU A 243 -21.13 -3.66 -0.53
N HIS A 244 -21.98 -4.69 -0.46
CA HIS A 244 -22.71 -5.02 0.75
C HIS A 244 -21.78 -5.66 1.78
N ARG A 245 -21.97 -5.31 3.06
CA ARG A 245 -21.22 -5.89 4.19
C ARG A 245 -22.04 -7.00 4.82
N GLN A 246 -21.59 -8.23 4.69
CA GLN A 246 -22.13 -9.35 5.43
C GLN A 246 -21.45 -9.38 6.81
N MET A 247 -22.21 -9.05 7.85
CA MET A 247 -21.70 -9.00 9.22
C MET A 247 -21.42 -10.40 9.77
N SER A 248 -20.35 -10.52 10.54
CA SER A 248 -19.95 -11.74 11.27
C SER A 248 -19.96 -13.02 10.42
N PRO A 249 -19.22 -13.07 9.30
CA PRO A 249 -19.11 -14.28 8.49
C PRO A 249 -18.42 -15.39 9.28
N GLU A 250 -18.81 -16.65 9.05
CA GLU A 250 -18.15 -17.80 9.69
C GLU A 250 -16.72 -18.01 9.18
N SER A 251 -16.45 -17.63 7.93
CA SER A 251 -15.14 -17.76 7.31
C SER A 251 -14.98 -16.83 6.10
N LEU A 252 -13.75 -16.69 5.58
CA LEU A 252 -13.46 -16.11 4.26
C LEU A 252 -12.83 -17.16 3.35
N GLY A 253 -13.42 -17.37 2.17
CA GLY A 253 -12.93 -18.23 1.09
C GLY A 253 -11.97 -17.51 0.13
N LEU A 254 -11.53 -18.24 -0.90
CA LEU A 254 -10.61 -17.72 -1.92
C LEU A 254 -11.16 -16.45 -2.59
N ASN A 255 -10.34 -15.42 -2.68
CA ASN A 255 -10.66 -14.10 -3.26
C ASN A 255 -11.72 -13.30 -2.50
N GLU A 256 -12.13 -13.76 -1.31
CA GLU A 256 -13.02 -12.99 -0.45
C GLU A 256 -12.22 -11.96 0.35
N ILE A 257 -12.87 -10.82 0.58
CA ILE A 257 -12.30 -9.70 1.32
C ILE A 257 -13.14 -9.49 2.56
N GLY A 258 -12.49 -9.33 3.71
CA GLY A 258 -13.19 -9.07 4.96
C GLY A 258 -12.39 -8.22 5.92
N ARG A 259 -13.10 -7.59 6.86
CA ARG A 259 -12.48 -6.88 7.98
C ARG A 259 -12.28 -7.86 9.12
N VAL A 260 -11.03 -7.95 9.57
CA VAL A 260 -10.60 -8.90 10.59
C VAL A 260 -9.93 -8.16 11.74
N THR A 261 -10.03 -8.74 12.93
CA THR A 261 -9.22 -8.34 14.08
C THR A 261 -8.13 -9.39 14.27
N LEU A 262 -6.90 -8.93 14.45
CA LEU A 262 -5.72 -9.77 14.60
C LEU A 262 -5.01 -9.43 15.91
N ARG A 263 -4.54 -10.45 16.62
CA ARG A 263 -3.66 -10.32 17.78
C ARG A 263 -2.32 -10.98 17.51
N SER A 264 -1.25 -10.20 17.47
CA SER A 264 0.11 -10.69 17.26
C SER A 264 0.80 -11.08 18.57
N THR A 265 1.77 -11.98 18.50
CA THR A 265 2.56 -12.40 19.67
C THR A 265 3.57 -11.36 20.12
N GLN A 266 3.89 -10.39 19.27
CA GLN A 266 4.81 -9.29 19.54
C GLN A 266 4.23 -7.99 18.96
N PRO A 267 4.51 -6.83 19.57
CA PRO A 267 4.08 -5.55 19.01
C PRO A 267 4.55 -5.38 17.56
N LEU A 268 3.66 -4.87 16.72
CA LEU A 268 3.95 -4.39 15.37
C LEU A 268 3.95 -2.86 15.39
N PHE A 269 4.74 -2.24 14.51
CA PHE A 269 4.84 -0.78 14.38
C PHE A 269 4.17 -0.35 13.09
N PHE A 270 2.89 -0.02 13.18
CA PHE A 270 2.06 0.17 11.99
C PHE A 270 1.39 1.53 11.94
N ASP A 271 1.04 1.91 10.72
CA ASP A 271 0.15 3.03 10.44
C ASP A 271 -1.11 2.49 9.76
N GLU A 272 -2.14 3.31 9.67
CA GLU A 272 -3.24 2.99 8.76
C GLU A 272 -2.71 2.98 7.31
N TYR A 273 -3.15 2.00 6.50
CA TYR A 273 -2.78 1.88 5.09
C TYR A 273 -3.07 3.16 4.28
N ARG A 274 -4.09 3.90 4.73
CA ARG A 274 -4.50 5.19 4.17
C ARG A 274 -3.46 6.30 4.38
N ARG A 275 -2.67 6.22 5.45
CA ARG A 275 -1.62 7.19 5.81
C ARG A 275 -0.26 6.75 5.30
N ASN A 276 0.09 5.47 5.45
CA ASN A 276 1.34 4.93 4.94
C ASN A 276 1.13 3.51 4.38
N ARG A 277 1.34 3.33 3.08
CA ARG A 277 1.10 2.04 2.40
C ARG A 277 2.09 0.96 2.82
N ASN A 278 3.33 1.33 3.14
CA ASN A 278 4.38 0.39 3.49
C ASN A 278 4.20 -0.14 4.92
N THR A 279 4.00 0.75 5.89
CA THR A 279 3.77 0.37 7.30
C THR A 279 2.30 0.06 7.61
N GLY A 280 1.39 0.26 6.66
CA GLY A 280 -0.01 -0.15 6.77
C GLY A 280 -0.35 -1.41 6.00
N SER A 281 0.61 -2.10 5.38
CA SER A 281 0.38 -3.39 4.71
C SER A 281 1.14 -4.52 5.37
N PHE A 282 0.62 -5.73 5.23
CA PHE A 282 1.27 -6.97 5.67
C PHE A 282 0.81 -8.14 4.80
N VAL A 283 1.50 -9.26 4.95
CA VAL A 283 1.05 -10.55 4.41
C VAL A 283 0.87 -11.55 5.54
N LEU A 284 -0.11 -12.43 5.37
CA LEU A 284 -0.31 -13.59 6.23
C LEU A 284 0.26 -14.83 5.55
N ILE A 285 0.96 -15.64 6.31
CA ILE A 285 1.68 -16.82 5.84
C ILE A 285 1.20 -18.01 6.66
N ASP A 286 0.87 -19.10 5.98
CA ASP A 286 0.60 -20.37 6.62
C ASP A 286 1.92 -21.02 7.06
N GLU A 287 2.10 -21.26 8.37
CA GLU A 287 3.36 -21.80 8.91
C GLU A 287 3.61 -23.25 8.49
N ALA A 288 2.57 -23.99 8.07
CA ALA A 288 2.73 -25.38 7.64
C ALA A 288 3.28 -25.48 6.20
N SER A 289 2.76 -24.66 5.28
CA SER A 289 3.16 -24.67 3.86
C SER A 289 4.17 -23.59 3.49
N ASN A 290 4.39 -22.59 4.35
CA ASN A 290 5.09 -21.34 4.03
C ASN A 290 4.46 -20.52 2.89
N ALA A 291 3.22 -20.85 2.47
CA ALA A 291 2.51 -20.10 1.45
C ALA A 291 2.01 -18.77 2.00
N THR A 292 2.10 -17.71 1.18
CA THR A 292 1.39 -16.46 1.47
C THR A 292 -0.09 -16.68 1.20
N VAL A 293 -0.90 -16.66 2.25
CA VAL A 293 -2.33 -17.01 2.19
C VAL A 293 -3.24 -15.78 2.19
N ALA A 294 -2.71 -14.59 2.53
CA ALA A 294 -3.48 -13.36 2.49
C ALA A 294 -2.61 -12.10 2.35
N ALA A 295 -3.20 -11.06 1.77
CA ALA A 295 -2.69 -9.70 1.80
C ALA A 295 -3.58 -8.84 2.70
N GLY A 296 -2.97 -8.03 3.57
CA GLY A 296 -3.68 -7.23 4.57
C GLY A 296 -3.37 -5.74 4.47
N MET A 297 -4.39 -4.93 4.70
CA MET A 297 -4.34 -3.46 4.77
C MET A 297 -4.88 -3.02 6.12
N ILE A 298 -4.03 -2.43 6.93
CA ILE A 298 -4.32 -2.02 8.31
C ILE A 298 -5.26 -0.81 8.28
N VAL A 299 -6.32 -0.89 9.07
CA VAL A 299 -7.31 0.19 9.24
C VAL A 299 -7.21 0.88 10.61
N GLY A 300 -6.41 0.34 11.54
CA GLY A 300 -6.17 0.95 12.85
C GLY A 300 -5.74 -0.08 13.90
N GLY A 301 -5.55 0.40 15.13
CA GLY A 301 -5.34 -0.45 16.31
C GLY A 301 -6.60 -1.25 16.66
N GLY A 302 -6.43 -2.41 17.30
CA GLY A 302 -7.53 -3.12 17.94
C GLY A 302 -7.95 -2.41 19.23
N ALA A 303 -9.25 -2.53 19.55
CA ALA A 303 -9.79 -2.07 20.83
C ALA A 303 -9.39 -3.02 21.96
#